data_AF-A0A6A6QBM0-F1
#
_entry.id   AF-A0A6A6QBM0-F1
#
_cell.length_a   1.000
_cell.length_b   1.000
_cell.length_c   1.000
_cell.angle_alpha   90.00
_cell.angle_beta   90.00
_cell.angle_gamma   90.00
#
_symmetry.space_group_name_H-M   'P 1'
#
loop_
_entity.id
_entity.type
_entity.pdbx_description
1 polymer ?
#
loop_
_entity_poly.entity_id
_entity_poly.type
_entity_poly.pdbx_seq_one_letter_code
_entity_poly.pdbx_strand_id
1 'polypeptide(L)'
;RTEEPPRNTEHRIICCRKDCLNLDQTFDRKCERSKHMDKHDRPYKCTIAGCENLRGYTYSGGLLRHEREVHRMHGGSRKSLFCPFADCKRSSGQGFTRKENLAEHIRRVHRSNNI
;
A
#
# COMPACT_ATOMS: atom_id res chain seq x y z
N ARG A 1 10.48 -24.84 -3.61
CA ARG A 1 9.72 -25.44 -4.72
C ARG A 1 8.81 -24.36 -5.29
N THR A 2 9.13 -23.77 -6.44
CA THR A 2 8.27 -22.78 -7.10
C THR A 2 7.15 -23.53 -7.82
N GLU A 3 6.09 -23.86 -7.08
CA GLU A 3 4.93 -24.50 -7.67
C GLU A 3 4.29 -23.57 -8.70
N GLU A 4 3.95 -24.13 -9.86
CA GLU A 4 3.26 -23.37 -10.88
C GLU A 4 1.89 -22.94 -10.36
N PRO A 5 1.51 -21.66 -10.56
CA PRO A 5 0.25 -21.18 -10.05
C PRO A 5 -0.91 -21.91 -10.74
N PRO A 6 -1.97 -22.26 -9.98
CA PRO A 6 -3.12 -22.98 -10.54
C PRO A 6 -3.77 -22.14 -11.64
N ARG A 7 -4.26 -22.84 -12.67
CA ARG A 7 -4.94 -22.24 -13.81
C ARG A 7 -6.34 -22.82 -13.96
N ASN A 8 -7.27 -22.01 -14.46
CA ASN A 8 -8.62 -22.46 -14.83
C ASN A 8 -8.63 -23.11 -16.22
N THR A 9 -9.83 -23.51 -16.68
CA THR A 9 -10.10 -24.09 -18.01
C THR A 9 -9.73 -23.15 -19.16
N GLU A 10 -9.69 -21.85 -18.93
CA GLU A 10 -9.30 -20.82 -19.90
C GLU A 10 -7.79 -20.49 -19.85
N HIS A 11 -6.98 -21.32 -19.17
CA HIS A 11 -5.54 -21.11 -18.96
C HIS A 11 -5.17 -19.82 -18.18
N ARG A 12 -6.15 -19.14 -17.56
CA ARG A 12 -5.95 -17.98 -16.70
C ARG A 12 -5.49 -18.41 -15.31
N ILE A 13 -4.64 -17.61 -14.70
CA ILE A 13 -4.08 -17.91 -13.38
C ILE A 13 -5.12 -17.59 -12.30
N ILE A 14 -5.33 -18.47 -11.32
CA ILE A 14 -6.34 -18.29 -10.26
C ILE A 14 -5.73 -18.31 -8.85
N CYS A 15 -6.50 -17.86 -7.87
CA CYS A 15 -6.14 -17.99 -6.46
C CYS A 15 -6.40 -19.43 -5.97
N CYS A 16 -5.51 -19.96 -5.12
CA CYS A 16 -5.68 -21.29 -4.49
C CYS A 16 -6.26 -21.23 -3.07
N ARG A 17 -6.40 -20.04 -2.47
CA ARG A 17 -6.87 -19.89 -1.09
C ARG A 17 -8.38 -20.07 -1.03
N LYS A 18 -8.84 -21.07 -0.26
CA LYS A 18 -10.28 -21.39 -0.09
C LYS A 18 -11.05 -20.27 0.63
N ASP A 19 -10.35 -19.49 1.45
CA ASP A 19 -10.85 -18.33 2.19
C ASP A 19 -10.72 -17.02 1.40
N CYS A 20 -10.31 -17.09 0.13
CA CYS A 20 -10.24 -15.91 -0.71
C CYS A 20 -11.66 -15.37 -0.96
N LEU A 21 -11.90 -14.10 -0.65
CA LEU A 21 -13.18 -13.45 -0.93
C LEU A 21 -13.46 -13.29 -2.44
N ASN A 22 -12.44 -13.43 -3.29
CA ASN A 22 -12.54 -13.34 -4.73
C ASN A 22 -12.03 -14.64 -5.38
N LEU A 23 -12.73 -15.76 -5.14
CA LEU A 23 -12.37 -17.07 -5.72
C LEU A 23 -12.40 -17.05 -7.25
N ASP A 24 -13.31 -16.27 -7.83
CA ASP A 24 -13.47 -16.11 -9.29
C ASP A 24 -12.44 -15.15 -9.89
N GLN A 25 -11.59 -14.54 -9.07
CA GLN A 25 -10.58 -13.61 -9.58
C GLN A 25 -9.50 -14.37 -10.34
N THR A 26 -9.40 -14.04 -11.62
CA THR A 26 -8.36 -14.51 -12.53
C THR A 26 -7.26 -13.45 -12.70
N PHE A 27 -6.07 -13.91 -13.05
CA PHE A 27 -4.88 -13.10 -13.31
C PHE A 27 -4.26 -13.54 -14.62
N ASP A 28 -3.71 -12.58 -15.35
CA ASP A 28 -3.03 -12.85 -16.61
C ASP A 28 -1.55 -13.12 -16.37
N ARG A 29 -0.97 -12.46 -15.37
CA ARG A 29 0.45 -12.55 -15.05
C ARG A 29 0.69 -13.15 -13.68
N LYS A 30 1.75 -13.96 -13.57
CA LYS A 30 2.21 -14.53 -12.29
C LYS A 30 2.44 -13.45 -11.23
N CYS A 31 3.00 -12.30 -11.62
CA CYS A 31 3.26 -11.19 -10.70
C CYS A 31 1.99 -10.55 -10.12
N GLU A 32 0.88 -10.54 -10.87
CA GLU A 32 -0.40 -10.02 -10.39
C GLU A 32 -1.03 -10.96 -9.37
N ARG A 33 -1.00 -12.28 -9.65
CA ARG A 33 -1.38 -13.28 -8.66
C ARG A 33 -0.50 -13.20 -7.41
N SER A 34 0.82 -13.05 -7.55
CA SER A 34 1.72 -12.93 -6.38
C SER A 34 1.32 -11.74 -5.51
N LYS A 35 1.05 -10.57 -6.10
CA LYS A 35 0.53 -9.41 -5.35
C LYS A 35 -0.81 -9.66 -4.67
N HIS A 36 -1.67 -10.47 -5.29
CA HIS A 36 -2.90 -10.93 -4.65
C HIS A 36 -2.62 -11.88 -3.48
N MET A 37 -1.71 -12.83 -3.64
CA MET A 37 -1.31 -13.77 -2.59
C MET A 37 -0.66 -13.08 -1.39
N ASP A 38 0.06 -11.98 -1.60
CA ASP A 38 0.58 -11.18 -0.49
C ASP A 38 -0.54 -10.64 0.43
N LYS A 39 -1.78 -10.50 -0.08
CA LYS A 39 -2.94 -10.13 0.76
C LYS A 39 -3.34 -11.23 1.73
N HIS A 40 -3.14 -12.48 1.34
CA HIS A 40 -3.40 -13.67 2.15
C HIS A 40 -2.24 -13.94 3.10
N ASP A 41 -1.03 -13.98 2.56
CA ASP A 41 0.15 -14.43 3.28
C ASP A 41 0.68 -13.36 4.23
N ARG A 42 0.47 -12.08 3.89
CA ARG A 42 1.00 -10.92 4.60
C ARG A 42 2.44 -11.16 5.05
N PRO A 43 3.36 -11.47 4.11
CA PRO A 43 4.67 -12.02 4.45
C PRO A 43 5.55 -11.01 5.21
N TYR A 44 5.24 -9.72 5.13
CA TYR A 44 6.00 -8.64 5.75
C TYR A 44 5.50 -8.39 7.17
N LYS A 45 6.14 -8.97 8.19
CA LYS A 45 5.74 -8.82 9.60
C LYS A 45 6.70 -7.91 10.35
N CYS A 46 6.19 -7.13 11.30
CA CYS A 46 7.03 -6.39 12.21
C CYS A 46 7.68 -7.36 13.21
N THR A 47 8.99 -7.25 13.40
CA THR A 47 9.78 -8.11 14.27
C THR A 47 10.08 -7.47 15.63
N ILE A 48 9.55 -6.27 15.89
CA ILE A 48 9.82 -5.52 17.10
C ILE A 48 9.01 -6.07 18.26
N ALA A 49 9.69 -6.36 19.36
CA ALA A 49 9.09 -6.90 20.57
C ALA A 49 7.99 -5.97 21.10
N GLY A 50 6.80 -6.52 21.39
CA GLY A 50 5.66 -5.76 21.88
C GLY A 50 4.87 -5.02 20.80
N CYS A 51 5.18 -5.20 19.52
CA CYS A 51 4.37 -4.62 18.45
C CYS A 51 3.03 -5.37 18.27
N GLU A 52 1.92 -4.63 18.29
CA GLU A 52 0.56 -5.17 18.14
C GLU A 52 0.27 -5.68 16.70
N ASN A 53 1.04 -5.28 15.70
CA ASN A 53 0.80 -5.61 14.29
C ASN A 53 1.39 -6.97 13.87
N LEU A 54 1.02 -8.03 14.60
CA LEU A 54 1.49 -9.40 14.36
C LEU A 54 0.95 -10.03 13.06
N ARG A 55 -0.19 -9.52 12.56
CA ARG A 55 -0.83 -10.03 11.33
C ARG A 55 0.01 -9.78 10.07
N GLY A 56 0.92 -8.80 10.11
CA GLY A 56 1.77 -8.44 8.97
C GLY A 56 1.08 -7.60 7.90
N TYR A 57 1.86 -7.23 6.90
CA TYR A 57 1.54 -6.32 5.80
C TYR A 57 1.56 -7.06 4.47
N THR A 58 0.76 -6.56 3.53
CA THR A 58 0.63 -7.13 2.18
C THR A 58 1.75 -6.71 1.23
N TYR A 59 2.67 -5.84 1.67
CA TYR A 59 3.86 -5.44 0.92
C TYR A 59 4.87 -4.75 1.84
N SER A 60 6.16 -4.74 1.46
CA SER A 60 7.27 -4.19 2.24
C SER A 60 7.11 -2.72 2.61
N GLY A 61 6.59 -1.89 1.71
CA GLY A 61 6.36 -0.46 1.97
C GLY A 61 5.36 -0.19 3.10
N GLY A 62 4.40 -1.10 3.33
CA GLY A 62 3.48 -1.02 4.47
C GLY A 62 4.21 -1.22 5.79
N LEU A 63 5.09 -2.22 5.86
CA LEU A 63 5.94 -2.52 7.02
C LEU A 63 6.89 -1.36 7.31
N LEU A 64 7.63 -0.88 6.31
CA LEU A 64 8.57 0.23 6.48
C LEU A 64 7.89 1.51 7.01
N ARG A 65 6.67 1.79 6.53
CA ARG A 65 5.89 2.93 7.04
C ARG A 65 5.49 2.72 8.49
N HIS A 66 5.05 1.51 8.84
CA HIS A 66 4.71 1.17 10.21
C HIS A 66 5.91 1.32 11.16
N GLU A 67 7.07 0.79 10.78
CA GLU A 67 8.31 0.92 11.56
C GLU A 67 8.70 2.39 11.77
N ARG A 68 8.49 3.23 10.75
CA ARG A 68 8.71 4.67 10.86
C ARG A 68 7.73 5.37 11.80
N GLU A 69 6.44 5.06 11.70
CA GLU A 69 5.39 5.80 12.41
C GLU A 69 5.23 5.31 13.86
N VAL A 70 5.25 4.00 14.08
CA VAL A 70 5.03 3.38 15.40
C VAL A 70 6.34 3.27 16.17
N HIS A 71 7.42 2.84 15.49
CA HIS A 71 8.70 2.57 16.14
C HIS A 71 9.72 3.69 15.95
N ARG A 72 9.38 4.76 15.22
CA ARG A 72 10.26 5.89 14.92
C ARG A 72 11.59 5.47 14.28
N MET A 73 11.58 4.33 13.58
CA MET A 73 12.76 3.78 12.92
C MET A 73 12.95 4.36 11.52
N HIS A 74 14.13 4.16 10.94
CA HIS A 74 14.48 4.53 9.56
C HIS A 74 14.40 6.03 9.22
N GLY A 75 14.38 6.93 10.22
CA GLY A 75 14.56 8.38 10.03
C GLY A 75 13.68 8.97 8.92
N GLY A 76 12.41 9.25 9.20
CA GLY A 76 11.49 9.81 8.20
C GLY A 76 11.89 11.21 7.70
N SER A 77 11.55 11.52 6.45
CA SER A 77 11.69 12.86 5.88
C SER A 77 10.88 13.86 6.71
N ARG A 78 11.56 14.74 7.46
CA ARG A 78 10.95 15.84 8.21
C ARG A 78 10.33 16.94 7.33
N LYS A 79 10.48 16.84 6.00
CA LYS A 79 9.95 17.84 5.06
C LYS A 79 8.45 17.61 4.87
N SER A 80 7.67 18.41 5.58
CA SER A 80 6.24 18.59 5.28
C SER A 80 6.08 19.16 3.88
N LEU A 81 5.19 18.55 3.10
CA LEU A 81 4.81 19.01 1.77
C LEU A 81 3.55 19.86 1.90
N PHE A 82 3.58 21.08 1.37
CA PHE A 82 2.45 21.99 1.48
C PHE A 82 1.68 22.09 0.18
N CYS A 83 0.42 22.48 0.28
CA CYS A 83 -0.38 22.77 -0.91
C CYS A 83 0.19 24.01 -1.62
N PRO A 84 0.43 23.97 -2.95
CA PRO A 84 0.97 25.12 -3.68
C PRO A 84 -0.03 26.28 -3.80
N PHE A 85 -1.31 26.03 -3.57
CA PHE A 85 -2.37 27.03 -3.61
C PHE A 85 -2.37 27.88 -2.34
N ALA A 86 -1.97 29.15 -2.42
CA ALA A 86 -1.81 30.04 -1.26
C ALA A 86 -3.12 30.34 -0.51
N ASP A 87 -4.26 30.21 -1.19
CA ASP A 87 -5.60 30.32 -0.62
C ASP A 87 -6.05 29.03 0.10
N CYS A 88 -5.29 27.94 -0.05
CA CYS A 88 -5.59 26.68 0.60
C CYS A 88 -5.08 26.66 2.04
N LYS A 89 -5.95 26.25 2.98
CA LYS A 89 -5.60 26.03 4.40
C LYS A 89 -4.41 25.07 4.61
N ARG A 90 -4.11 24.22 3.63
CA ARG A 90 -2.98 23.27 3.64
C ARG A 90 -1.68 23.83 3.06
N SER A 91 -1.64 25.12 2.69
CA SER A 91 -0.45 25.80 2.18
C SER A 91 0.49 26.32 3.27
N SER A 92 -0.05 26.74 4.42
CA SER A 92 0.74 27.29 5.53
C SER A 92 0.47 26.62 6.88
N GLY A 93 -0.44 25.62 6.91
CA GLY A 93 -0.86 24.90 8.13
C GLY A 93 -0.15 23.55 8.31
N GLN A 94 -0.92 22.51 8.65
CA GLN A 94 -0.36 21.15 8.75
C GLN A 94 -0.14 20.54 7.35
N GLY A 95 1.12 20.53 6.91
CA GLY A 95 1.52 19.93 5.63
C GLY A 95 1.36 18.41 5.59
N PHE A 96 1.48 17.85 4.40
CA PHE A 96 1.42 16.43 4.13
C PHE A 96 2.79 15.78 4.36
N THR A 97 2.80 14.59 4.95
CA THR A 97 4.02 13.80 5.11
C THR A 97 4.38 13.01 3.85
N ARG A 98 3.47 12.94 2.85
CA ARG A 98 3.60 12.12 1.63
C ARG A 98 3.11 12.87 0.39
N LYS A 99 3.82 12.66 -0.73
CA LYS A 99 3.50 13.30 -2.02
C LYS A 99 2.16 12.82 -2.57
N GLU A 100 1.86 11.53 -2.43
CA GLU A 100 0.57 10.97 -2.85
C GLU A 100 -0.61 11.66 -2.16
N ASN A 101 -0.51 11.92 -0.85
CA ASN A 101 -1.55 12.60 -0.09
C ASN A 101 -1.74 14.05 -0.55
N LEU A 102 -0.65 14.76 -0.85
CA LEU A 102 -0.72 16.10 -1.44
C LEU A 102 -1.36 16.07 -2.84
N ALA A 103 -0.95 15.13 -3.69
CA ALA A 103 -1.52 14.99 -5.03
C ALA A 103 -3.01 14.63 -5.00
N GLU A 104 -3.41 13.76 -4.08
CA GLU A 104 -4.82 13.42 -3.86
C GLU A 104 -5.61 14.62 -3.31
N HIS A 105 -5.05 15.38 -2.38
CA HIS A 105 -5.63 16.63 -1.90
C HIS A 105 -5.85 17.62 -3.04
N ILE A 106 -4.85 17.85 -3.89
CA ILE A 106 -4.96 18.69 -5.07
C ILE A 106 -6.07 18.18 -5.99
N ARG A 107 -6.10 16.88 -6.29
CA ARG A 107 -7.14 16.29 -7.14
C ARG A 107 -8.55 16.46 -6.57
N ARG A 108 -8.73 16.37 -5.24
CA ARG A 108 -10.05 16.41 -4.60
C ARG A 108 -10.53 17.83 -4.32
N VAL A 109 -9.64 18.71 -3.87
CA VAL A 109 -9.94 20.07 -3.41
C VAL A 109 -9.73 21.10 -4.52
N HIS A 110 -8.73 20.88 -5.37
CA HIS A 110 -8.33 21.77 -6.46
C HIS A 110 -8.57 21.13 -7.83
N ARG A 111 -9.55 20.21 -7.94
CA ARG A 111 -9.90 19.43 -9.14
C ARG A 111 -10.02 20.27 -10.43
N SER A 112 -10.26 21.57 -10.29
CA SER A 112 -10.45 22.54 -11.39
C SER A 112 -9.19 23.30 -11.82
N ASN A 113 -8.06 23.19 -11.10
CA ASN A 113 -6.81 23.88 -11.44
C ASN A 113 -5.72 22.84 -11.74
N ASN A 114 -5.78 22.22 -12.92
CA ASN A 114 -4.58 21.66 -13.55
C ASN A 114 -3.70 22.86 -13.97
N ILE A 115 -2.62 23.10 -13.23
CA ILE A 115 -1.45 23.80 -13.75
C ILE A 115 -0.49 22.73 -14.25
#